data_AF-A0AAJ1V9B0-F1
#
_entry.id   AF-A0AAJ1V9B0-F1
#
_cell.length_a   1.000
_cell.length_b   1.000
_cell.length_c   1.000
_cell.angle_alpha   90.00
_cell.angle_beta   90.00
_cell.angle_gamma   90.00
#
_symmetry.space_group_name_H-M   'P 1'
#
loop_
_entity.id
_entity.type
_entity.pdbx_description
1 polymer ?
#
loop_
_entity_poly.entity_id
_entity_poly.type
_entity_poly.pdbx_seq_one_letter_code
_entity_poly.pdbx_strand_id
1 'polypeptide(L)'
;MNKYSLLLLLALLSPALKAQTDKYYGIPLPEFAEKAKLYFDALKKEDYPFLVPYCENGKWGYLHKTSLKRITPAFAGYLSLYKENGYLGSVRDSATSQEYLFYLNEEGKIKFQVSVVAFAEAMPPPVYSRSFPQEIVKKSSKKGYKGFEYAEAAGYINITAYSDLYASSNSKTPLLIPLKINGKVYAVAGKKTKDPYITYYGIIDPRGKALKGFNFIHQQIRPVTGMRDTENVWFVVRDIADKQERYSYVNHKGKYLMDNELTQGVFNAYESSQKYFPYYEPKNTVFDYVVSDNTVFDLYEMKKMNIVPAGYRAMSIDYATMGWVKTEPVSEQRKKAHIYLWISKDQDSFYIDFDGKEYRPSE
;
A
#
# COMPACT_ATOMS: atom_id res chain seq x y z
N MET A 1 -36.20 -1.64 21.81
CA MET A 1 -35.69 -2.98 22.13
C MET A 1 -35.61 -3.12 23.64
N ASN A 2 -36.28 -4.12 24.21
CA ASN A 2 -36.36 -4.30 25.66
C ASN A 2 -35.03 -4.89 26.19
N LYS A 3 -34.51 -4.37 27.32
CA LYS A 3 -33.17 -4.75 27.86
C LYS A 3 -33.02 -6.26 28.10
N TYR A 4 -34.13 -6.95 28.37
CA TYR A 4 -34.18 -8.40 28.58
C TYR A 4 -34.03 -9.23 27.29
N SER A 5 -34.41 -8.68 26.13
CA SER A 5 -34.26 -9.37 24.83
C SER A 5 -32.83 -9.35 24.33
N LEU A 6 -32.03 -8.34 24.70
CA LEU A 6 -30.61 -8.25 24.35
C LEU A 6 -29.76 -9.19 25.22
N LEU A 7 -30.07 -9.30 26.52
CA LEU A 7 -29.41 -10.23 27.43
C LEU A 7 -29.69 -11.70 27.10
N LEU A 8 -30.92 -12.05 26.65
CA LEU A 8 -31.21 -13.41 26.20
C LEU A 8 -30.46 -13.77 24.91
N LEU A 9 -30.32 -12.84 23.96
CA LEU A 9 -29.54 -13.08 22.74
C LEU A 9 -28.04 -13.27 23.06
N LEU A 10 -27.47 -12.45 23.94
CA LEU A 10 -26.09 -12.58 24.40
C LEU A 10 -25.83 -13.87 25.20
N ALA A 11 -26.82 -14.35 25.95
CA ALA A 11 -26.75 -15.62 26.71
C ALA A 11 -26.92 -16.87 25.84
N LEU A 12 -27.61 -16.76 24.70
CA LEU A 12 -27.78 -17.84 23.71
C LEU A 12 -26.61 -17.92 22.72
N LEU A 13 -25.92 -16.80 22.46
CA LEU A 13 -24.72 -16.77 21.61
C LEU A 13 -23.45 -17.22 22.34
N SER A 14 -23.40 -17.13 23.67
CA SER A 14 -22.21 -17.48 24.44
C SER A 14 -21.83 -18.97 24.42
N PRO A 15 -22.77 -19.94 24.49
CA PRO A 15 -22.44 -21.37 24.35
C PRO A 15 -22.01 -21.75 22.92
N ALA A 16 -22.59 -21.11 21.90
CA ALA A 16 -22.24 -21.35 20.50
C ALA A 16 -20.86 -20.77 20.16
N LEU A 17 -20.54 -19.55 20.63
CA LEU A 17 -19.18 -19.01 20.53
C LEU A 17 -18.18 -19.86 21.32
N LYS A 18 -18.55 -20.31 22.52
CA LYS A 18 -17.69 -21.13 23.38
C LYS A 18 -17.45 -22.53 22.80
N ALA A 19 -18.47 -23.17 22.23
CA ALA A 19 -18.34 -24.45 21.53
C ALA A 19 -17.56 -24.33 20.21
N GLN A 20 -17.66 -23.19 19.52
CA GLN A 20 -16.87 -22.92 18.33
C GLN A 20 -15.40 -22.64 18.70
N THR A 21 -15.11 -21.91 19.77
CA THR A 21 -13.74 -21.77 20.29
C THR A 21 -13.20 -23.11 20.80
N ASP A 22 -13.94 -23.85 21.63
CA ASP A 22 -13.46 -25.09 22.26
C ASP A 22 -13.20 -26.21 21.23
N LYS A 23 -13.92 -26.22 20.10
CA LYS A 23 -13.67 -27.16 18.98
C LYS A 23 -12.34 -26.90 18.26
N TYR A 24 -11.79 -25.68 18.31
CA TYR A 24 -10.50 -25.33 17.68
C TYR A 24 -9.33 -25.27 18.68
N TYR A 25 -9.59 -25.06 19.97
CA TYR A 25 -8.56 -25.03 21.02
C TYR A 25 -8.22 -26.41 21.63
N GLY A 26 -8.98 -27.47 21.26
CA GLY A 26 -8.78 -28.84 21.76
C GLY A 26 -8.08 -29.81 20.80
N ILE A 27 -7.60 -29.36 19.63
CA ILE A 27 -6.82 -30.21 18.72
C ILE A 27 -5.41 -30.34 19.28
N PRO A 28 -4.92 -31.55 19.63
CA PRO A 28 -3.55 -31.75 20.07
C PRO A 28 -2.59 -31.12 19.07
N LEU A 29 -1.59 -30.40 19.57
CA LEU A 29 -0.57 -29.85 18.70
C LEU A 29 0.11 -31.03 17.99
N PRO A 30 0.20 -31.01 16.65
CA PRO A 30 0.89 -32.06 15.92
C PRO A 30 2.35 -32.11 16.36
N GLU A 31 2.98 -33.29 16.30
CA GLU A 31 4.34 -33.55 16.79
C GLU A 31 5.38 -32.55 16.26
N PHE A 32 5.21 -32.08 15.01
CA PHE A 32 6.09 -31.06 14.44
C PHE A 32 6.00 -29.72 15.18
N ALA A 33 4.83 -29.33 15.73
CA ALA A 33 4.64 -28.07 16.41
C ALA A 33 5.34 -28.08 17.78
N GLU A 34 5.29 -29.21 18.49
CA GLU A 34 6.09 -29.41 19.71
C GLU A 34 7.58 -29.37 19.39
N LYS A 35 8.03 -30.04 18.32
CA LYS A 35 9.43 -29.96 17.88
C LYS A 35 9.84 -28.55 17.45
N ALA A 36 8.95 -27.82 16.79
CA ALA A 36 9.21 -26.46 16.34
C ALA A 36 9.34 -25.50 17.53
N LYS A 37 8.53 -25.63 18.59
CA LYS A 37 8.67 -24.84 19.82
C LYS A 37 10.08 -24.93 20.40
N LEU A 38 10.66 -26.13 20.43
CA LEU A 38 12.02 -26.36 20.95
C LEU A 38 13.08 -25.51 20.24
N TYR A 39 12.89 -25.18 18.95
CA TYR A 39 13.82 -24.30 18.23
C TYR A 39 13.82 -22.86 18.73
N PHE A 40 12.75 -22.44 19.43
CA PHE A 40 12.59 -21.08 19.94
C PHE A 40 12.74 -20.98 21.46
N ASP A 41 12.92 -22.08 22.19
CA ASP A 41 12.90 -22.08 23.66
C ASP A 41 14.02 -21.23 24.28
N ALA A 42 15.17 -21.16 23.62
CA ALA A 42 16.32 -20.37 24.04
C ALA A 42 16.19 -18.87 23.70
N LEU A 43 15.21 -18.50 22.86
CA LEU A 43 15.00 -17.12 22.44
C LEU A 43 14.17 -16.36 23.46
N LYS A 44 14.51 -15.09 23.62
CA LYS A 44 13.75 -14.08 24.34
C LYS A 44 13.07 -13.15 23.35
N LYS A 45 12.09 -12.37 23.85
CA LYS A 45 11.32 -11.43 23.02
C LYS A 45 12.22 -10.45 22.27
N GLU A 46 13.33 -10.05 22.88
CA GLU A 46 14.28 -9.08 22.33
C GLU A 46 15.13 -9.66 21.18
N ASP A 47 15.17 -10.98 21.01
CA ASP A 47 15.95 -11.63 19.96
C ASP A 47 15.21 -11.62 18.61
N TYR A 48 13.88 -11.63 18.62
CA TYR A 48 13.05 -11.77 17.42
C TYR A 48 13.25 -10.66 16.36
N PRO A 49 13.42 -9.37 16.72
CA PRO A 49 13.76 -8.33 15.74
C PRO A 49 15.07 -8.58 14.97
N PHE A 50 15.94 -9.46 15.48
CA PHE A 50 17.21 -9.83 14.85
C PHE A 50 17.15 -11.15 14.10
N LEU A 51 15.97 -11.75 13.91
CA LEU A 51 15.80 -12.96 13.12
C LEU A 51 15.39 -12.61 11.70
N VAL A 52 16.10 -13.19 10.72
CA VAL A 52 15.78 -13.06 9.30
C VAL A 52 15.49 -14.45 8.75
N PRO A 53 14.39 -14.66 8.01
CA PRO A 53 14.13 -15.96 7.41
C PRO A 53 15.17 -16.31 6.33
N TYR A 54 15.48 -17.59 6.19
CA TYR A 54 16.26 -18.14 5.09
C TYR A 54 15.54 -19.36 4.50
N CYS A 55 15.70 -19.61 3.20
CA CYS A 55 15.12 -20.77 2.54
C CYS A 55 16.20 -21.82 2.24
N GLU A 56 15.92 -23.08 2.53
CA GLU A 56 16.78 -24.22 2.22
C GLU A 56 15.89 -25.43 1.88
N ASN A 57 16.14 -26.06 0.73
CA ASN A 57 15.36 -27.21 0.25
C ASN A 57 13.83 -26.96 0.24
N GLY A 58 13.41 -25.74 -0.10
CA GLY A 58 12.01 -25.33 -0.17
C GLY A 58 11.33 -25.13 1.19
N LYS A 59 12.08 -25.13 2.30
CA LYS A 59 11.58 -24.83 3.64
C LYS A 59 12.29 -23.62 4.22
N TRP A 60 11.63 -22.95 5.16
CA TRP A 60 12.13 -21.75 5.82
C TRP A 60 12.63 -22.04 7.24
N GLY A 61 13.76 -21.42 7.60
CA GLY A 61 14.30 -21.33 8.96
C GLY A 61 14.70 -19.89 9.30
N TYR A 62 15.17 -19.63 10.51
CA TYR A 62 15.70 -18.32 10.92
C TYR A 62 17.22 -18.33 11.06
N LEU A 63 17.84 -17.24 10.62
CA LEU A 63 19.22 -16.89 10.93
C LEU A 63 19.27 -15.62 11.78
N HIS A 64 20.36 -15.46 12.54
CA HIS A 64 20.61 -14.21 13.25
C HIS A 64 21.17 -13.16 12.29
N LYS A 65 20.53 -11.99 12.24
CA LYS A 65 20.79 -10.89 11.29
C LYS A 65 22.27 -10.51 11.20
N THR A 66 22.97 -10.43 12.33
CA THR A 66 24.36 -9.95 12.35
C THR A 66 25.35 -11.06 12.02
N SER A 67 25.23 -12.19 12.71
CA SER A 67 26.21 -13.29 12.66
C SER A 67 25.94 -14.30 11.55
N LEU A 68 24.76 -14.24 10.92
CA LEU A 68 24.29 -15.17 9.88
C LEU A 68 24.24 -16.65 10.32
N LYS A 69 24.42 -16.92 11.62
CA LYS A 69 24.28 -18.26 12.21
C LYS A 69 22.83 -18.69 12.18
N ARG A 70 22.58 -19.95 11.82
CA ARG A 70 21.26 -20.59 11.92
C ARG A 70 20.80 -20.58 13.37
N ILE A 71 19.62 -20.04 13.62
CA ILE A 71 18.93 -20.05 14.92
C ILE A 71 17.94 -21.21 14.96
N THR A 72 17.26 -21.47 13.84
CA THR A 72 16.42 -22.65 13.65
C THR A 72 16.87 -23.40 12.39
N PRO A 73 16.64 -24.72 12.29
CA PRO A 73 16.72 -25.40 11.01
C PRO A 73 15.63 -24.89 10.05
N ALA A 74 15.69 -25.28 8.77
CA ALA A 74 14.60 -25.05 7.83
C ALA A 74 13.49 -26.09 8.07
N PHE A 75 12.32 -25.63 8.54
CA PHE A 75 11.21 -26.52 8.94
C PHE A 75 9.84 -26.05 8.45
N ALA A 76 9.67 -24.75 8.21
CA ALA A 76 8.36 -24.14 7.94
C ALA A 76 8.10 -24.00 6.43
N GLY A 77 6.82 -23.95 6.06
CA GLY A 77 6.41 -23.62 4.69
C GLY A 77 6.57 -22.13 4.39
N TYR A 78 6.47 -21.28 5.41
CA TYR A 78 6.70 -19.85 5.33
C TYR A 78 7.09 -19.29 6.70
N LEU A 79 8.04 -18.35 6.71
CA LEU A 79 8.41 -17.55 7.88
C LEU A 79 8.37 -16.07 7.52
N SER A 80 7.85 -15.24 8.42
CA SER A 80 7.81 -13.79 8.26
C SER A 80 8.87 -13.11 9.12
N LEU A 81 9.34 -11.95 8.68
CA LEU A 81 10.11 -11.06 9.55
C LEU A 81 9.28 -10.63 10.77
N TYR A 82 9.96 -10.34 11.89
CA TYR A 82 9.31 -9.96 13.13
C TYR A 82 8.54 -8.65 13.00
N LYS A 83 7.25 -8.71 13.35
CA LYS A 83 6.33 -7.58 13.41
C LYS A 83 5.69 -7.54 14.79
N GLU A 84 5.33 -6.35 15.26
CA GLU A 84 4.66 -6.14 16.55
C GLU A 84 3.35 -6.93 16.73
N ASN A 85 2.68 -7.32 15.63
CA ASN A 85 1.49 -8.18 15.71
C ASN A 85 1.79 -9.62 16.15
N GLY A 86 3.07 -9.96 16.36
CA GLY A 86 3.53 -11.25 16.82
C GLY A 86 3.49 -12.34 15.75
N TYR A 87 3.00 -12.11 14.53
CA TYR A 87 2.97 -13.15 13.51
C TYR A 87 4.38 -13.51 13.04
N LEU A 88 4.69 -14.81 13.00
CA LEU A 88 6.02 -15.32 12.66
C LEU A 88 6.02 -16.29 11.47
N GLY A 89 4.86 -16.78 11.02
CA GLY A 89 4.78 -17.59 9.82
C GLY A 89 3.71 -18.68 9.85
N SER A 90 3.84 -19.62 8.93
CA SER A 90 2.96 -20.76 8.81
C SER A 90 3.68 -22.05 8.42
N VAL A 91 3.10 -23.17 8.81
CA VAL A 91 3.57 -24.50 8.46
C VAL A 91 2.37 -25.37 8.15
N ARG A 92 2.49 -26.14 7.06
CA ARG A 92 1.48 -27.11 6.65
C ARG A 92 1.88 -28.48 7.15
N ASP A 93 0.97 -29.13 7.85
CA ASP A 93 1.09 -30.54 8.18
C ASP A 93 0.89 -31.38 6.91
N SER A 94 1.91 -32.16 6.54
CA SER A 94 1.84 -33.02 5.35
C SER A 94 0.86 -34.19 5.51
N ALA A 95 0.58 -34.64 6.74
CA ALA A 95 -0.32 -35.77 6.98
C ALA A 95 -1.79 -35.35 6.88
N THR A 96 -2.13 -34.17 7.40
CA THR A 96 -3.52 -33.67 7.47
C THR A 96 -3.83 -32.59 6.43
N SER A 97 -2.82 -32.08 5.72
CA SER A 97 -2.90 -30.88 4.87
C SER A 97 -3.34 -29.61 5.60
N GLN A 98 -3.41 -29.65 6.94
CA GLN A 98 -3.83 -28.51 7.76
C GLN A 98 -2.71 -27.48 7.85
N GLU A 99 -3.06 -26.20 7.68
CA GLU A 99 -2.13 -25.09 7.90
C GLU A 99 -2.24 -24.59 9.34
N TYR A 100 -1.08 -24.44 9.97
CA TYR A 100 -0.90 -23.90 11.31
C TYR A 100 -0.13 -22.60 11.21
N LEU A 101 -0.70 -21.55 11.77
CA LEU A 101 -0.07 -20.25 11.92
C LEU A 101 0.59 -20.19 13.29
N PHE A 102 1.76 -19.58 13.41
CA PHE A 102 2.39 -19.40 14.72
C PHE A 102 2.82 -17.96 14.97
N TYR A 103 2.69 -17.59 16.25
CA TYR A 103 2.77 -16.22 16.73
C TYR A 103 3.58 -16.18 18.02
N LEU A 104 4.24 -15.06 18.24
CA LEU A 104 4.79 -14.68 19.52
C LEU A 104 3.67 -14.09 20.39
N ASN A 105 3.45 -14.65 21.57
CA ASN A 105 2.56 -14.06 22.57
C ASN A 105 3.23 -12.89 23.33
N GLU A 106 2.48 -12.26 24.23
CA GLU A 106 2.99 -11.13 25.02
C GLU A 106 4.21 -11.50 25.87
N GLU A 107 4.25 -12.75 26.37
CA GLU A 107 5.34 -13.32 27.16
C GLU A 107 6.57 -13.74 26.35
N GLY A 108 6.59 -13.54 25.03
CA GLY A 108 7.73 -13.89 24.18
C GLY A 108 7.87 -15.39 23.90
N LYS A 109 6.77 -16.14 23.96
CA LYS A 109 6.68 -17.58 23.67
C LYS A 109 5.85 -17.85 22.41
N ILE A 110 6.23 -18.90 21.69
CA ILE A 110 5.54 -19.31 20.47
C ILE A 110 4.23 -20.00 20.81
N LYS A 111 3.14 -19.53 20.19
CA LYS A 111 1.84 -20.18 20.15
C LYS A 111 1.50 -20.58 18.73
N PHE A 112 0.85 -21.73 18.59
CA PHE A 112 0.33 -22.24 17.33
C PHE A 112 -1.19 -22.14 17.35
N GLN A 113 -1.76 -21.74 16.22
CA GLN A 113 -3.20 -21.77 15.99
C GLN A 113 -3.48 -22.34 14.61
N VAL A 114 -4.57 -23.10 14.51
CA VAL A 114 -5.05 -23.59 13.23
C VAL A 114 -5.48 -22.40 12.38
N SER A 115 -5.07 -22.35 11.11
CA SER A 115 -5.59 -21.38 10.16
C SER A 115 -7.06 -21.72 9.88
N VAL A 116 -7.97 -21.12 10.65
CA VAL A 116 -9.39 -21.18 10.34
C VAL A 116 -9.67 -19.98 9.45
N VAL A 117 -9.92 -20.23 8.16
CA VAL A 117 -10.45 -19.19 7.26
C VAL A 117 -11.87 -18.90 7.75
N ALA A 118 -11.99 -18.02 8.74
CA ALA A 118 -13.25 -17.37 9.02
C ALA A 118 -13.55 -16.53 7.78
N PHE A 119 -14.44 -17.03 6.93
CA PHE A 119 -15.13 -16.19 5.97
C PHE A 119 -15.78 -15.07 6.79
N ALA A 120 -15.14 -13.91 6.81
CA ALA A 120 -15.77 -12.70 7.30
C ALA A 120 -16.97 -12.50 6.39
N GLU A 121 -18.18 -12.82 6.89
CA GLU A 121 -19.41 -12.40 6.25
C GLU A 121 -19.24 -10.90 5.99
N ALA A 122 -19.22 -10.56 4.70
CA ALA A 122 -18.95 -9.21 4.26
C ALA A 122 -20.04 -8.32 4.87
N MET A 123 -19.69 -7.60 5.94
CA MET A 123 -20.52 -6.48 6.38
C MET A 123 -20.65 -5.57 5.16
N PRO A 124 -21.88 -5.20 4.76
CA PRO A 124 -22.05 -4.29 3.64
C PRO A 124 -21.25 -3.02 3.94
N PRO A 125 -20.52 -2.48 2.96
CA PRO A 125 -19.71 -1.29 3.19
C PRO A 125 -20.62 -0.17 3.74
N PRO A 126 -20.18 0.59 4.75
CA PRO A 126 -20.90 1.76 5.18
C PRO A 126 -21.15 2.67 3.98
N VAL A 127 -22.42 2.90 3.67
CA VAL A 127 -22.84 3.82 2.62
C VAL A 127 -22.58 5.23 3.14
N TYR A 128 -21.39 5.76 2.86
CA TYR A 128 -21.11 7.19 3.03
C TYR A 128 -21.79 7.95 1.89
N SER A 129 -23.10 8.20 1.99
CA SER A 129 -23.74 9.21 1.14
C SER A 129 -23.48 10.58 1.73
N ARG A 130 -22.50 11.31 1.19
CA ARG A 130 -22.62 12.77 1.12
C ARG A 130 -23.21 13.10 -0.23
N SER A 131 -24.53 13.13 -0.29
CA SER A 131 -25.29 13.77 -1.35
C SER A 131 -25.10 15.28 -1.21
N PHE A 132 -24.34 15.88 -2.12
CA PHE A 132 -24.56 17.28 -2.48
C PHE A 132 -24.38 17.46 -3.98
N PRO A 133 -25.42 17.26 -4.80
CA PRO A 133 -25.46 17.91 -6.09
C PRO A 133 -25.88 19.37 -5.82
N GLN A 134 -24.92 20.24 -5.51
CA GLN A 134 -25.12 21.62 -5.95
C GLN A 134 -25.11 21.57 -7.48
N GLU A 135 -26.13 22.15 -8.12
CA GLU A 135 -26.12 22.31 -9.58
C GLU A 135 -24.88 23.13 -9.97
N ILE A 136 -23.87 22.46 -10.52
CA ILE A 136 -22.67 23.14 -11.01
C ILE A 136 -23.04 23.84 -12.31
N VAL A 137 -22.92 25.17 -12.35
CA VAL A 137 -23.31 25.97 -13.51
C VAL A 137 -22.33 25.73 -14.66
N LYS A 138 -22.81 25.12 -15.74
CA LYS A 138 -22.06 25.00 -16.99
C LYS A 138 -22.15 26.30 -17.78
N LYS A 139 -21.03 27.00 -17.97
CA LYS A 139 -20.93 28.25 -18.73
C LYS A 139 -20.32 27.98 -20.11
N SER A 140 -20.88 28.61 -21.15
CA SER A 140 -20.39 28.36 -22.51
C SER A 140 -19.07 29.06 -22.81
N SER A 141 -18.12 28.31 -23.35
CA SER A 141 -16.83 28.82 -23.81
C SER A 141 -16.89 29.68 -25.07
N LYS A 142 -18.01 29.62 -25.82
CA LYS A 142 -18.25 30.48 -26.99
C LYS A 142 -18.22 31.97 -26.64
N LYS A 143 -18.48 32.32 -25.37
CA LYS A 143 -18.42 33.70 -24.83
C LYS A 143 -17.07 34.06 -24.22
N GLY A 144 -16.02 33.26 -24.47
CA GLY A 144 -14.66 33.50 -23.98
C GLY A 144 -14.37 32.95 -22.57
N TYR A 145 -15.35 32.40 -21.86
CA TYR A 145 -15.15 31.82 -20.54
C TYR A 145 -14.44 30.46 -20.61
N LYS A 146 -13.21 30.37 -20.07
CA LYS A 146 -12.37 29.16 -20.14
C LYS A 146 -12.06 28.55 -18.77
N GLY A 147 -12.56 29.12 -17.69
CA GLY A 147 -12.15 28.78 -16.34
C GLY A 147 -13.17 27.97 -15.54
N PHE A 148 -13.09 28.14 -14.23
CA PHE A 148 -14.03 27.61 -13.26
C PHE A 148 -14.19 28.59 -12.10
N GLU A 149 -15.36 28.55 -11.46
CA GLU A 149 -15.65 29.27 -10.23
C GLU A 149 -15.70 28.28 -9.09
N TYR A 150 -15.34 28.74 -7.90
CA TYR A 150 -15.30 27.90 -6.72
C TYR A 150 -15.68 28.68 -5.47
N ALA A 151 -16.13 27.94 -4.46
CA ALA A 151 -16.32 28.43 -3.10
C ALA A 151 -15.52 27.55 -2.15
N GLU A 152 -14.87 28.17 -1.16
CA GLU A 152 -14.19 27.44 -0.08
C GLU A 152 -15.12 27.36 1.12
N ALA A 153 -15.40 26.14 1.61
CA ALA A 153 -16.25 25.91 2.76
C ALA A 153 -15.77 24.70 3.56
N ALA A 154 -15.64 24.83 4.88
CA ALA A 154 -15.21 23.77 5.78
C ALA A 154 -13.89 23.05 5.35
N GLY A 155 -12.96 23.79 4.76
CA GLY A 155 -11.68 23.26 4.26
C GLY A 155 -11.75 22.61 2.87
N TYR A 156 -12.92 22.61 2.22
CA TYR A 156 -13.16 22.03 0.89
C TYR A 156 -13.20 23.10 -0.19
N ILE A 157 -12.80 22.74 -1.41
CA ILE A 157 -12.99 23.55 -2.62
C ILE A 157 -14.17 22.95 -3.39
N ASN A 158 -15.28 23.69 -3.44
CA ASN A 158 -16.46 23.31 -4.20
C ASN A 158 -16.48 24.06 -5.53
N ILE A 159 -16.47 23.33 -6.65
CA ILE A 159 -16.64 23.94 -7.98
C ILE A 159 -18.11 24.34 -8.15
N THR A 160 -18.36 25.62 -8.37
CA THR A 160 -19.72 26.19 -8.51
C THR A 160 -20.09 26.49 -9.96
N ALA A 161 -19.10 26.76 -10.82
CA ALA A 161 -19.30 26.88 -12.26
C ALA A 161 -18.07 26.40 -13.05
N TYR A 162 -18.27 25.97 -14.29
CA TYR A 162 -17.17 25.53 -15.16
C TYR A 162 -17.44 25.79 -16.64
N SER A 163 -16.35 25.92 -17.41
CA SER A 163 -16.42 26.07 -18.86
C SER A 163 -16.83 24.76 -19.52
N ASP A 164 -17.73 24.81 -20.50
CA ASP A 164 -18.18 23.65 -21.28
C ASP A 164 -17.07 22.92 -22.06
N LEU A 165 -15.84 23.46 -22.06
CA LEU A 165 -14.61 22.81 -22.54
C LEU A 165 -14.24 21.52 -21.79
N TYR A 166 -14.67 21.34 -20.53
CA TYR A 166 -14.13 20.33 -19.62
C TYR A 166 -15.05 19.10 -19.38
N ALA A 167 -15.76 18.62 -20.41
CA ALA A 167 -16.79 17.58 -20.28
C ALA A 167 -16.26 16.14 -20.36
N SER A 168 -16.90 15.21 -19.62
CA SER A 168 -16.61 13.76 -19.61
C SER A 168 -17.36 12.97 -20.70
N SER A 169 -16.81 11.83 -21.13
CA SER A 169 -17.56 10.77 -21.83
C SER A 169 -18.40 10.06 -20.77
N ASN A 170 -19.73 10.13 -20.86
CA ASN A 170 -20.65 9.35 -20.03
C ASN A 170 -20.88 9.84 -18.59
N SER A 171 -20.55 11.09 -18.26
CA SER A 171 -20.99 11.71 -17.00
C SER A 171 -21.54 13.12 -17.20
N LYS A 172 -22.59 13.47 -16.44
CA LYS A 172 -23.10 14.85 -16.32
C LYS A 172 -22.17 15.74 -15.47
N THR A 173 -21.15 15.16 -14.84
CA THR A 173 -20.18 15.88 -14.00
C THR A 173 -18.99 16.39 -14.82
N PRO A 174 -18.44 17.57 -14.49
CA PRO A 174 -17.22 18.08 -15.12
C PRO A 174 -16.02 17.17 -14.81
N LEU A 175 -15.09 17.04 -15.75
CA LEU A 175 -13.75 16.51 -15.49
C LEU A 175 -12.89 17.61 -14.87
N LEU A 176 -13.24 18.02 -13.66
CA LEU A 176 -12.52 19.02 -12.87
C LEU A 176 -12.31 18.48 -11.46
N ILE A 177 -11.05 18.28 -11.09
CA ILE A 177 -10.65 17.87 -9.74
C ILE A 177 -9.94 19.06 -9.09
N PRO A 178 -10.56 19.77 -8.14
CA PRO A 178 -9.96 20.92 -7.50
C PRO A 178 -8.78 20.51 -6.61
N LEU A 179 -7.75 21.35 -6.54
CA LEU A 179 -6.60 21.19 -5.67
C LEU A 179 -6.00 22.54 -5.26
N LYS A 180 -5.17 22.54 -4.20
CA LYS A 180 -4.35 23.69 -3.82
C LYS A 180 -2.90 23.46 -4.20
N ILE A 181 -2.29 24.48 -4.79
CA ILE A 181 -0.85 24.55 -5.03
C ILE A 181 -0.36 25.86 -4.42
N ASN A 182 0.50 25.77 -3.40
CA ASN A 182 1.05 26.92 -2.67
C ASN A 182 -0.03 27.93 -2.24
N GLY A 183 -1.12 27.43 -1.65
CA GLY A 183 -2.25 28.24 -1.18
C GLY A 183 -3.20 28.77 -2.26
N LYS A 184 -2.89 28.60 -3.55
CA LYS A 184 -3.76 29.02 -4.66
C LYS A 184 -4.58 27.84 -5.19
N VAL A 185 -5.81 28.12 -5.60
CA VAL A 185 -6.74 27.12 -6.13
C VAL A 185 -6.47 26.87 -7.61
N TYR A 186 -6.39 25.58 -7.96
CA TYR A 186 -6.27 25.07 -9.33
C TYR A 186 -7.26 23.92 -9.52
N ALA A 187 -7.41 23.45 -10.76
CA ALA A 187 -8.11 22.21 -11.05
C ALA A 187 -7.33 21.37 -12.07
N VAL A 188 -7.26 20.05 -11.84
CA VAL A 188 -6.97 19.10 -12.92
C VAL A 188 -8.18 19.08 -13.83
N ALA A 189 -8.00 19.46 -15.09
CA ALA A 189 -9.06 19.60 -16.07
C ALA A 189 -8.86 18.61 -17.22
N GLY A 190 -9.91 17.89 -17.59
CA GLY A 190 -9.92 17.02 -18.76
C GLY A 190 -10.59 17.67 -19.97
N LYS A 191 -10.00 17.55 -21.16
CA LYS A 191 -10.58 17.90 -22.46
C LYS A 191 -10.67 16.66 -23.33
N LYS A 192 -11.81 16.47 -23.98
CA LYS A 192 -11.94 15.44 -25.01
C LYS A 192 -11.10 15.79 -26.22
N THR A 193 -10.61 14.75 -26.88
CA THR A 193 -10.01 14.86 -28.21
C THR A 193 -11.07 14.55 -29.28
N LYS A 194 -10.64 14.52 -30.55
CA LYS A 194 -11.48 13.99 -31.63
C LYS A 194 -11.80 12.50 -31.43
N ASP A 195 -10.92 11.77 -30.73
CA ASP A 195 -11.18 10.41 -30.28
C ASP A 195 -11.94 10.45 -28.94
N PRO A 196 -13.16 9.90 -28.86
CA PRO A 196 -13.99 9.92 -27.65
C PRO A 196 -13.45 9.07 -26.49
N TYR A 197 -12.47 8.19 -26.75
CA TYR A 197 -11.82 7.34 -25.76
C TYR A 197 -10.56 7.99 -25.16
N ILE A 198 -10.08 9.08 -25.77
CA ILE A 198 -8.88 9.79 -25.33
C ILE A 198 -9.28 11.13 -24.70
N THR A 199 -8.83 11.33 -23.47
CA THR A 199 -8.96 12.60 -22.74
C THR A 199 -7.58 13.16 -22.46
N TYR A 200 -7.39 14.43 -22.77
CA TYR A 200 -6.18 15.18 -22.43
C TYR A 200 -6.40 15.95 -21.15
N TYR A 201 -5.47 15.83 -20.22
CA TYR A 201 -5.52 16.44 -18.90
C TYR A 201 -4.48 17.55 -18.79
N GLY A 202 -4.90 18.63 -18.14
CA GLY A 202 -4.05 19.74 -17.76
C GLY A 202 -4.36 20.23 -16.35
N ILE A 203 -3.60 21.19 -15.87
CA ILE A 203 -3.87 21.90 -14.62
C ILE A 203 -4.13 23.35 -14.98
N ILE A 204 -5.28 23.88 -14.59
CA ILE A 204 -5.70 25.25 -14.90
C ILE A 204 -5.95 26.06 -13.64
N ASP A 205 -5.70 27.36 -13.72
CA ASP A 205 -6.18 28.33 -12.73
C ASP A 205 -7.69 28.62 -12.90
N PRO A 206 -8.33 29.37 -11.99
CA PRO A 206 -9.76 29.70 -12.08
C PRO A 206 -10.14 30.50 -13.33
N ARG A 207 -9.17 31.14 -14.01
CA ARG A 207 -9.39 31.88 -15.26
C ARG A 207 -9.25 30.98 -16.50
N GLY A 208 -8.85 29.72 -16.32
CA GLY A 208 -8.62 28.75 -17.39
C GLY A 208 -7.22 28.82 -18.00
N LYS A 209 -6.28 29.54 -17.38
CA LYS A 209 -4.89 29.55 -17.82
C LYS A 209 -4.20 28.26 -17.36
N ALA A 210 -3.63 27.52 -18.31
CA ALA A 210 -2.88 26.32 -17.99
C ALA A 210 -1.59 26.64 -17.22
N LEU A 211 -1.29 25.79 -16.25
CA LEU A 211 -0.02 25.77 -15.54
C LEU A 211 1.09 25.26 -16.47
N LYS A 212 2.29 25.82 -16.35
CA LYS A 212 3.45 25.40 -17.15
C LYS A 212 3.72 23.91 -16.91
N GLY A 213 3.93 23.15 -17.99
CA GLY A 213 4.10 21.69 -17.92
C GLY A 213 2.79 20.89 -17.86
N PHE A 214 1.62 21.54 -17.84
CA PHE A 214 0.31 20.88 -17.76
C PHE A 214 -0.70 21.46 -18.76
N ASN A 215 -0.25 21.88 -19.94
CA ASN A 215 -1.13 22.45 -20.96
C ASN A 215 -1.81 21.36 -21.82
N PHE A 216 -2.60 20.50 -21.18
CA PHE A 216 -3.36 19.42 -21.85
C PHE A 216 -2.46 18.48 -22.68
N ILE A 217 -1.28 18.15 -22.13
CA ILE A 217 -0.28 17.27 -22.74
C ILE A 217 -0.27 15.86 -22.13
N HIS A 218 -1.11 15.61 -21.12
CA HIS A 218 -1.13 14.39 -20.32
C HIS A 218 -2.36 13.55 -20.59
N GLN A 219 -2.25 12.23 -20.63
CA GLN A 219 -3.38 11.31 -20.61
C GLN A 219 -3.86 11.00 -19.19
N GLN A 220 -2.97 11.13 -18.19
CA GLN A 220 -3.29 10.91 -16.79
C GLN A 220 -2.50 11.91 -15.94
N ILE A 221 -3.13 12.44 -14.90
CA ILE A 221 -2.50 13.28 -13.88
C ILE A 221 -3.05 12.82 -12.52
N ARG A 222 -2.17 12.46 -11.59
CA ARG A 222 -2.51 12.20 -10.20
C ARG A 222 -1.63 13.05 -9.29
N PRO A 223 -2.18 13.95 -8.46
CA PRO A 223 -1.42 14.57 -7.38
C PRO A 223 -0.93 13.51 -6.40
N VAL A 224 0.29 13.66 -5.89
CA VAL A 224 0.87 12.72 -4.90
C VAL A 224 1.29 13.44 -3.64
N THR A 225 1.18 12.75 -2.50
CA THR A 225 1.58 13.23 -1.17
C THR A 225 2.45 12.19 -0.46
N GLY A 226 2.89 12.51 0.76
CA GLY A 226 3.74 11.60 1.55
C GLY A 226 5.22 11.63 1.20
N MET A 227 5.62 12.46 0.23
CA MET A 227 7.02 12.56 -0.22
C MET A 227 7.89 13.33 0.76
N ARG A 228 9.20 13.06 0.73
CA ARG A 228 10.21 13.85 1.44
C ARG A 228 10.23 15.31 1.02
N ASP A 229 10.07 15.56 -0.28
CA ASP A 229 9.98 16.92 -0.81
C ASP A 229 8.63 17.53 -0.47
N THR A 230 8.62 18.34 0.60
CA THR A 230 7.45 19.08 1.06
C THR A 230 7.35 20.49 0.47
N GLU A 231 8.37 20.95 -0.28
CA GLU A 231 8.40 22.30 -0.86
C GLU A 231 7.67 22.35 -2.21
N ASN A 232 7.53 21.21 -2.88
CA ASN A 232 6.90 21.13 -4.18
C ASN A 232 5.68 20.22 -4.16
N VAL A 233 4.61 20.69 -4.82
CA VAL A 233 3.49 19.81 -5.18
C VAL A 233 3.88 18.97 -6.38
N TRP A 234 3.84 17.65 -6.22
CA TRP A 234 4.19 16.65 -7.22
C TRP A 234 2.97 15.94 -7.79
N PHE A 235 3.12 15.47 -9.01
CA PHE A 235 2.13 14.69 -9.75
C PHE A 235 2.81 13.51 -10.40
N VAL A 236 2.15 12.37 -10.45
CA VAL A 236 2.47 11.29 -11.40
C VAL A 236 1.64 11.52 -12.65
N VAL A 237 2.31 11.57 -13.79
CA VAL A 237 1.69 11.83 -15.09
C VAL A 237 2.05 10.77 -16.09
N ARG A 238 1.18 10.64 -17.10
CA ARG A 238 1.48 9.91 -18.34
C ARG A 238 1.28 10.87 -19.49
N ASP A 239 2.34 11.17 -20.22
CA ASP A 239 2.30 12.09 -21.35
C ASP A 239 1.62 11.42 -22.55
N ILE A 240 0.94 12.20 -23.39
CA ILE A 240 0.25 11.66 -24.59
C ILE A 240 1.24 11.14 -25.64
N ALA A 241 2.43 11.75 -25.70
CA ALA A 241 3.45 11.39 -26.67
C ALA A 241 4.12 10.06 -26.34
N ASP A 242 4.01 9.58 -25.10
CA ASP A 242 4.66 8.33 -24.71
C ASP A 242 3.86 7.11 -25.21
N LYS A 243 4.53 6.30 -26.00
CA LYS A 243 3.98 5.07 -26.60
C LYS A 243 4.20 3.84 -25.74
N GLN A 244 5.06 3.94 -24.72
CA GLN A 244 5.39 2.82 -23.84
C GLN A 244 4.46 2.72 -22.62
N GLU A 245 3.49 3.64 -22.51
CA GLU A 245 2.57 3.76 -21.37
C GLU A 245 3.28 3.90 -20.02
N ARG A 246 4.46 4.53 -20.05
CA ARG A 246 5.28 4.86 -18.89
C ARG A 246 4.82 6.15 -18.24
N TYR A 247 5.26 6.32 -17.01
CA TYR A 247 4.88 7.43 -16.17
C TYR A 247 6.11 8.24 -15.78
N SER A 248 5.87 9.51 -15.44
CA SER A 248 6.88 10.43 -14.91
C SER A 248 6.35 11.09 -13.65
N TYR A 249 7.26 11.53 -12.79
CA TYR A 249 6.91 12.57 -11.82
C TYR A 249 7.12 13.93 -12.45
N VAL A 250 6.17 14.85 -12.25
CA VAL A 250 6.29 16.25 -12.62
C VAL A 250 5.78 17.12 -11.48
N ASN A 251 6.51 18.18 -11.13
CA ASN A 251 6.04 19.11 -10.12
C ASN A 251 5.28 20.31 -10.72
N HIS A 252 4.63 21.09 -9.87
CA HIS A 252 3.88 22.29 -10.26
C HIS A 252 4.70 23.37 -10.99
N LYS A 253 6.04 23.30 -10.97
CA LYS A 253 6.95 24.20 -11.71
C LYS A 253 7.31 23.65 -13.11
N GLY A 254 6.86 22.44 -13.44
CA GLY A 254 7.15 21.74 -14.70
C GLY A 254 8.51 21.01 -14.71
N LYS A 255 9.09 20.74 -13.54
CA LYS A 255 10.32 19.91 -13.44
C LYS A 255 9.91 18.44 -13.40
N TYR A 256 10.54 17.63 -14.23
CA TYR A 256 10.36 16.19 -14.29
C TYR A 256 11.39 15.44 -13.42
N LEU A 257 11.01 14.27 -12.91
CA LEU A 257 11.87 13.23 -12.36
C LEU A 257 11.43 11.87 -12.90
N MET A 258 12.39 10.95 -13.11
CA MET A 258 12.14 9.60 -13.65
C MET A 258 11.28 9.67 -14.92
N ASP A 259 11.74 10.45 -15.89
CA ASP A 259 10.96 10.77 -17.07
C ASP A 259 10.77 9.52 -17.95
N ASN A 260 9.52 9.05 -18.05
CA ASN A 260 9.11 7.81 -18.69
C ASN A 260 9.79 6.56 -18.11
N GLU A 261 10.20 6.60 -16.84
CA GLU A 261 10.82 5.46 -16.16
C GLU A 261 9.86 4.70 -15.24
N LEU A 262 8.76 5.34 -14.81
CA LEU A 262 7.81 4.74 -13.88
C LEU A 262 6.84 3.83 -14.62
N THR A 263 6.34 2.83 -13.89
CA THR A 263 5.47 1.79 -14.42
C THR A 263 4.03 1.99 -13.95
N GLN A 264 3.10 1.24 -14.56
CA GLN A 264 1.72 1.15 -14.08
C GLN A 264 1.63 0.71 -12.61
N GLY A 265 2.55 -0.15 -12.14
CA GLY A 265 2.61 -0.59 -10.74
C GLY A 265 2.87 0.56 -9.77
N VAL A 266 3.79 1.47 -10.13
CA VAL A 266 4.05 2.70 -9.34
C VAL A 266 2.81 3.60 -9.34
N PHE A 267 2.18 3.82 -10.50
CA PHE A 267 0.96 4.61 -10.59
C PHE A 267 -0.19 4.02 -9.76
N ASN A 268 -0.31 2.69 -9.73
CA ASN A 268 -1.33 1.97 -8.96
C ASN A 268 -1.08 1.98 -7.46
N ALA A 269 0.17 2.18 -7.01
CA ALA A 269 0.48 2.34 -5.60
C ALA A 269 -0.23 3.55 -4.99
N TYR A 270 -0.43 4.61 -5.80
CA TYR A 270 -1.19 5.80 -5.42
C TYR A 270 -2.68 5.54 -5.56
N GLU A 271 -3.33 5.26 -4.43
CA GLU A 271 -4.78 5.11 -4.34
C GLU A 271 -5.40 6.39 -3.77
N SER A 272 -6.60 6.73 -4.24
CA SER A 272 -7.36 7.85 -3.69
C SER A 272 -7.79 7.52 -2.26
N SER A 273 -7.42 8.36 -1.29
CA SER A 273 -7.81 8.15 0.11
C SER A 273 -9.30 8.44 0.34
N GLN A 274 -9.95 9.22 -0.53
CA GLN A 274 -11.38 9.48 -0.53
C GLN A 274 -11.89 9.81 -1.94
N LYS A 275 -13.04 9.24 -2.34
CA LYS A 275 -13.66 9.29 -3.69
C LYS A 275 -13.86 10.69 -4.31
N TYR A 276 -13.62 11.77 -3.56
CA TYR A 276 -13.82 13.17 -3.97
C TYR A 276 -12.68 14.12 -3.57
N PHE A 277 -11.53 13.62 -3.13
CA PHE A 277 -10.40 14.43 -2.69
C PHE A 277 -9.19 14.29 -3.60
N PRO A 278 -8.44 15.37 -3.86
CA PRO A 278 -7.27 15.38 -4.75
C PRO A 278 -6.04 14.77 -4.08
N TYR A 279 -6.19 13.89 -3.09
CA TYR A 279 -5.06 13.36 -2.34
C TYR A 279 -4.96 11.86 -2.60
N TYR A 280 -3.88 11.48 -3.29
CA TYR A 280 -3.50 10.09 -3.49
C TYR A 280 -2.31 9.80 -2.60
N GLU A 281 -2.50 8.82 -1.71
CA GLU A 281 -1.48 8.33 -0.79
C GLU A 281 -1.11 6.89 -1.18
N PRO A 282 0.16 6.50 -1.00
CA PRO A 282 0.54 5.10 -1.12
C PRO A 282 -0.24 4.24 -0.10
N LYS A 283 -1.08 3.31 -0.57
CA LYS A 283 -1.90 2.45 0.32
C LYS A 283 -1.42 1.01 0.42
N ASN A 284 -0.83 0.51 -0.66
CA ASN A 284 -0.39 -0.88 -0.78
C ASN A 284 1.14 -0.98 -0.77
N THR A 285 1.78 -0.14 0.03
CA THR A 285 3.24 -0.03 0.13
C THR A 285 3.71 -0.37 1.52
N VAL A 286 4.92 -0.92 1.59
CA VAL A 286 5.65 -1.07 2.85
C VAL A 286 6.51 0.17 2.98
N PHE A 287 6.19 1.06 3.92
CA PHE A 287 6.92 2.32 4.17
C PHE A 287 7.26 3.11 2.89
N ASP A 288 6.31 3.21 1.98
CA ASP A 288 6.44 3.91 0.69
C ASP A 288 7.48 3.31 -0.26
N TYR A 289 7.72 2.01 -0.16
CA TYR A 289 8.41 1.25 -1.19
C TYR A 289 7.43 0.37 -1.98
N VAL A 290 7.70 0.22 -3.28
CA VAL A 290 6.94 -0.67 -4.18
C VAL A 290 7.89 -1.42 -5.12
N VAL A 291 7.57 -2.69 -5.40
CA VAL A 291 8.22 -3.46 -6.46
C VAL A 291 7.38 -3.35 -7.73
N SER A 292 8.00 -2.99 -8.85
CA SER A 292 7.38 -3.07 -10.17
C SER A 292 8.41 -3.33 -11.25
N ASP A 293 8.08 -4.18 -12.23
CA ASP A 293 8.98 -4.61 -13.31
C ASP A 293 10.38 -5.02 -12.79
N ASN A 294 10.40 -5.86 -11.74
CA ASN A 294 11.63 -6.31 -11.09
C ASN A 294 12.52 -5.19 -10.53
N THR A 295 11.95 -4.01 -10.29
CA THR A 295 12.63 -2.83 -9.79
C THR A 295 11.98 -2.39 -8.49
N VAL A 296 12.79 -1.93 -7.54
CA VAL A 296 12.29 -1.29 -6.32
C VAL A 296 12.24 0.21 -6.52
N PHE A 297 11.10 0.82 -6.20
CA PHE A 297 10.92 2.26 -6.20
C PHE A 297 10.70 2.73 -4.76
N ASP A 298 11.49 3.72 -4.35
CA ASP A 298 11.30 4.48 -3.11
C ASP A 298 10.42 5.68 -3.45
N LEU A 299 9.14 5.57 -3.11
CA LEU A 299 8.15 6.60 -3.42
C LEU A 299 8.39 7.85 -2.57
N TYR A 300 8.74 7.69 -1.29
CA TYR A 300 9.03 8.81 -0.39
C TYR A 300 10.22 9.66 -0.86
N GLU A 301 11.31 9.03 -1.33
CA GLU A 301 12.45 9.73 -1.93
C GLU A 301 12.27 10.02 -3.42
N MET A 302 11.20 9.52 -4.05
CA MET A 302 10.94 9.59 -5.48
C MET A 302 12.15 9.16 -6.32
N LYS A 303 12.64 7.94 -6.08
CA LYS A 303 13.80 7.38 -6.80
C LYS A 303 13.66 5.89 -7.09
N LYS A 304 14.32 5.46 -8.17
CA LYS A 304 14.58 4.06 -8.46
C LYS A 304 15.72 3.53 -7.59
N MET A 305 15.57 2.31 -7.09
CA MET A 305 16.57 1.62 -6.29
C MET A 305 17.14 0.42 -7.06
N ASN A 306 18.48 0.40 -7.18
CA ASN A 306 19.21 -0.67 -7.84
C ASN A 306 19.71 -1.70 -6.82
N ILE A 307 18.77 -2.35 -6.12
CA ILE A 307 19.09 -3.33 -5.07
C ILE A 307 18.86 -4.79 -5.50
N VAL A 308 18.21 -5.03 -6.65
CA VAL A 308 17.96 -6.37 -7.15
C VAL A 308 19.21 -6.86 -7.90
N PRO A 309 19.90 -7.92 -7.44
CA PRO A 309 21.08 -8.43 -8.11
C PRO A 309 20.76 -8.99 -9.50
N ALA A 310 21.75 -8.99 -10.40
CA ALA A 310 21.58 -9.49 -11.76
C ALA A 310 21.14 -10.97 -11.78
N GLY A 311 20.09 -11.26 -12.56
CA GLY A 311 19.53 -12.62 -12.67
C GLY A 311 18.55 -13.00 -11.56
N TYR A 312 18.34 -12.14 -10.55
CA TYR A 312 17.33 -12.35 -9.52
C TYR A 312 16.03 -11.60 -9.81
N ARG A 313 14.94 -12.12 -9.26
CA ARG A 313 13.61 -11.49 -9.26
C ARG A 313 13.26 -10.99 -7.87
N ALA A 314 12.82 -9.75 -7.78
CA ALA A 314 12.17 -9.16 -6.61
C ALA A 314 10.78 -9.77 -6.44
N MET A 315 10.59 -10.49 -5.34
CA MET A 315 9.33 -11.18 -5.03
C MET A 315 8.40 -10.27 -4.22
N SER A 316 8.92 -9.71 -3.12
CA SER A 316 8.17 -8.82 -2.24
C SER A 316 9.10 -7.99 -1.37
N ILE A 317 8.64 -6.79 -1.01
CA ILE A 317 9.24 -6.02 0.09
C ILE A 317 8.61 -6.52 1.39
N ASP A 318 9.45 -6.75 2.39
CA ASP A 318 9.01 -7.08 3.74
C ASP A 318 9.85 -6.29 4.76
N TYR A 319 9.52 -6.39 6.03
CA TYR A 319 10.14 -5.57 7.06
C TYR A 319 10.13 -6.21 8.44
N ALA A 320 11.14 -5.84 9.23
CA ALA A 320 11.14 -6.06 10.67
C ALA A 320 11.00 -4.72 11.41
N THR A 321 10.15 -4.65 12.44
CA THR A 321 10.00 -3.44 13.28
C THR A 321 10.62 -3.65 14.65
N MET A 322 11.30 -2.63 15.17
CA MET A 322 11.75 -2.59 16.58
C MET A 322 10.77 -1.86 17.50
N GLY A 323 9.54 -1.58 17.05
CA GLY A 323 8.52 -0.88 17.82
C GLY A 323 7.26 -0.56 17.00
N TRP A 324 6.24 -0.01 17.66
CA TRP A 324 4.98 0.37 17.02
C TRP A 324 5.15 1.62 16.11
N VAL A 325 5.05 1.43 14.79
CA VAL A 325 5.15 2.45 13.73
C VAL A 325 3.82 3.00 13.15
N LYS A 326 2.62 2.47 13.46
CA LYS A 326 1.40 2.78 12.64
C LYS A 326 0.93 4.23 12.65
N THR A 327 1.21 4.99 13.70
CA THR A 327 0.65 6.36 13.87
C THR A 327 1.65 7.47 13.54
N GLU A 328 2.88 7.13 13.17
CA GLU A 328 3.95 8.10 12.97
C GLU A 328 4.06 8.51 11.49
N PRO A 329 4.65 9.68 11.16
CA PRO A 329 4.99 10.02 9.78
C PRO A 329 5.95 8.99 9.17
N VAL A 330 5.86 8.75 7.85
CA VAL A 330 6.69 7.76 7.13
C VAL A 330 8.19 7.95 7.40
N SER A 331 8.65 9.19 7.56
CA SER A 331 10.04 9.50 7.90
C SER A 331 10.50 8.89 9.23
N GLU A 332 9.61 8.81 10.23
CA GLU A 332 9.90 8.20 11.53
C GLU A 332 9.70 6.69 11.48
N GLN A 333 8.67 6.23 10.76
CA GLN A 333 8.45 4.80 10.56
C GLN A 333 9.68 4.11 9.95
N ARG A 334 10.29 4.73 8.93
CA ARG A 334 11.50 4.24 8.25
C ARG A 334 12.73 4.16 9.17
N LYS A 335 12.80 4.93 10.26
CA LYS A 335 13.90 4.85 11.24
C LYS A 335 13.75 3.67 12.20
N LYS A 336 12.52 3.20 12.39
CA LYS A 336 12.18 2.11 13.34
C LYS A 336 11.99 0.76 12.67
N ALA A 337 12.07 0.73 11.35
CA ALA A 337 11.93 -0.47 10.55
C ALA A 337 13.22 -0.79 9.81
N HIS A 338 13.52 -2.08 9.70
CA HIS A 338 14.53 -2.60 8.79
C HIS A 338 13.81 -3.22 7.61
N ILE A 339 14.13 -2.74 6.42
CA ILE A 339 13.44 -3.11 5.18
C ILE A 339 14.26 -4.14 4.46
N TYR A 340 13.58 -5.18 4.01
CA TYR A 340 14.17 -6.28 3.28
C TYR A 340 13.43 -6.47 1.97
N LEU A 341 14.16 -6.98 0.99
CA LEU A 341 13.62 -7.45 -0.26
C LEU A 341 13.81 -8.96 -0.31
N TRP A 342 12.71 -9.70 -0.42
CA TRP A 342 12.77 -11.11 -0.76
C TRP A 342 13.06 -11.22 -2.26
N ILE A 343 14.17 -11.86 -2.59
CA ILE A 343 14.56 -12.14 -3.98
C ILE A 343 14.66 -13.64 -4.25
N SER A 344 14.48 -14.01 -5.51
CA SER A 344 14.49 -15.40 -5.96
C SER A 344 15.14 -15.57 -7.33
N LYS A 345 15.89 -16.66 -7.50
CA LYS A 345 16.41 -17.16 -8.77
C LYS A 345 16.34 -18.68 -8.76
N ASP A 346 15.53 -19.25 -9.65
CA ASP A 346 15.27 -20.69 -9.70
C ASP A 346 14.79 -21.23 -8.34
N GLN A 347 15.59 -22.05 -7.66
CA GLN A 347 15.30 -22.59 -6.33
C GLN A 347 16.01 -21.83 -5.19
N ASP A 348 16.86 -20.86 -5.52
CA ASP A 348 17.58 -20.03 -4.56
C ASP A 348 16.71 -18.83 -4.16
N SER A 349 16.44 -18.66 -2.87
CA SER A 349 15.57 -17.60 -2.35
C SER A 349 16.05 -17.12 -0.99
N PHE A 350 16.26 -15.82 -0.86
CA PHE A 350 16.80 -15.21 0.35
C PHE A 350 16.39 -13.74 0.43
N TYR A 351 16.61 -13.14 1.60
CA TYR A 351 16.41 -11.72 1.80
C TYR A 351 17.70 -10.95 1.53
N ILE A 352 17.57 -9.77 0.95
CA ILE A 352 18.61 -8.74 0.90
C ILE A 352 18.07 -7.49 1.61
N ASP A 353 18.88 -6.78 2.39
CA ASP A 353 18.47 -5.47 2.91
C ASP A 353 18.78 -4.35 1.90
N PHE A 354 18.33 -3.15 2.23
CA PHE A 354 18.45 -1.99 1.36
C PHE A 354 19.87 -1.40 1.34
N ASP A 355 20.78 -1.92 2.19
CA ASP A 355 22.22 -1.66 2.16
C ASP A 355 22.97 -2.69 1.29
N GLY A 356 22.26 -3.71 0.77
CA GLY A 356 22.81 -4.73 -0.12
C GLY A 356 23.35 -5.97 0.61
N LYS A 357 23.15 -6.10 1.93
CA LYS A 357 23.57 -7.29 2.67
C LYS A 357 22.66 -8.46 2.34
N GLU A 358 23.25 -9.56 1.88
CA GLU A 358 22.55 -10.83 1.66
C GLU A 358 22.43 -11.63 2.96
N TYR A 359 21.24 -12.19 3.20
CA TYR A 359 20.96 -13.00 4.36
C TYR A 359 20.90 -14.47 3.97
N ARG A 360 22.09 -15.08 3.93
CA ARG A 360 22.30 -16.51 3.69
C ARG A 360 22.96 -17.14 4.92
N PRO A 361 22.70 -18.43 5.22
CA PRO A 361 23.42 -19.12 6.28
C PRO A 361 24.93 -19.06 6.02
N SER A 362 25.73 -18.76 7.04
CA SER A 362 27.18 -18.97 6.96
C SER A 362 27.45 -20.47 6.80
N GLU A 363 28.41 -20.83 5.93
CA GLU A 363 28.91 -22.21 5.81
C GLU A 363 29.37 -22.79 7.16
#